data_AF-A0A379ZBZ0-F1
#
_entry.id   AF-A0A379ZBZ0-F1
#
_cell.length_a   1.000
_cell.length_b   1.000
_cell.length_c   1.000
_cell.angle_alpha   90.00
_cell.angle_beta   90.00
_cell.angle_gamma   90.00
#
_symmetry.space_group_name_H-M   'P 1'
#
loop_
_entity.id
_entity.type
_entity.pdbx_description
1 polymer ?
#
loop_
_entity_poly.entity_id
_entity_poly.type
_entity_poly.pdbx_seq_one_letter_code
_entity_poly.pdbx_strand_id
1 'polypeptide(L)'
;MLSDQEFLRYSRQLLLEDIGPAGQEKLKQSTALIVGLGGLGSPASLYLAAAGVGTLLLADDDRLHVTNLQRQILYRSSDVSQSKAALAKHQLQALNPMVESIALEQRLQGEVLQRAVQRADLILDCSDNMETRHAVNAACIQAGKPLISGSAVGFSGQLLVIEPPYAHGCYACLYPEQTEPQRNCRTAGVLGPGGRRHWHAASAGSDKNAGGPAFRHQRQTAAVRR
;
A
#
# COMPACT_ATOMS: atom_id res chain seq x y z
N MET A 1 2.46 25.66 5.24
CA MET A 1 3.50 26.31 4.41
C MET A 1 4.77 25.51 4.54
N LEU A 2 5.48 25.31 3.44
CA LEU A 2 6.74 24.57 3.41
C LEU A 2 7.87 25.44 3.98
N SER A 3 8.73 24.84 4.80
CA SER A 3 10.01 25.43 5.23
C SER A 3 11.03 25.41 4.09
N ASP A 4 12.10 26.20 4.22
CA ASP A 4 13.18 26.24 3.23
C ASP A 4 13.83 24.86 3.00
N GLN A 5 13.96 24.07 4.08
CA GLN A 5 14.48 22.72 3.99
C GLN A 5 13.54 21.79 3.20
N GLU A 6 12.23 21.92 3.39
CA GLU A 6 11.23 21.17 2.62
C GLU A 6 11.22 21.60 1.16
N PHE A 7 11.31 22.90 0.88
CA PHE A 7 11.45 23.43 -0.49
C PHE A 7 12.65 22.83 -1.21
N LEU A 8 13.81 22.77 -0.53
CA LEU A 8 15.03 22.19 -1.11
C LEU A 8 14.86 20.68 -1.36
N ARG A 9 14.39 19.93 -0.35
CA ARG A 9 14.20 18.47 -0.43
C ARG A 9 13.22 18.06 -1.53
N TYR A 10 12.09 18.76 -1.63
CA TYR A 10 11.03 18.43 -2.58
C TYR A 10 11.13 19.21 -3.90
N SER A 11 12.23 19.92 -4.14
CA SER A 11 12.42 20.77 -5.33
C SER A 11 12.07 20.08 -6.66
N ARG A 12 12.33 18.77 -6.81
CA ARG A 12 11.98 18.02 -8.02
C ARG A 12 10.48 17.74 -8.16
N GLN A 13 9.77 17.56 -7.04
CA GLN A 13 8.32 17.36 -7.02
C GLN A 13 7.58 18.69 -7.25
N LEU A 14 8.12 19.78 -6.70
CA LEU A 14 7.57 21.14 -6.85
C LEU A 14 7.58 21.66 -8.30
N LEU A 15 8.44 21.12 -9.16
CA LEU A 15 8.50 21.46 -10.58
C LEU A 15 7.39 20.78 -11.42
N LEU A 16 6.70 19.78 -10.86
CA LEU A 16 5.63 19.09 -11.56
C LEU A 16 4.35 19.93 -11.50
N GLU A 17 3.77 20.23 -12.67
CA GLU A 17 2.57 21.08 -12.81
C GLU A 17 1.39 20.57 -11.97
N ASP A 18 1.19 19.24 -11.93
CA ASP A 18 0.10 18.61 -11.17
C ASP A 18 0.33 18.57 -9.65
N ILE A 19 1.55 18.86 -9.18
CA ILE A 19 1.89 18.90 -7.76
C ILE A 19 2.09 20.35 -7.32
N GLY A 20 3.18 20.98 -7.75
CA GLY A 20 3.57 22.32 -7.30
C GLY A 20 3.65 22.46 -5.76
N PRO A 21 3.78 23.70 -5.27
CA PRO A 21 3.77 23.97 -3.82
C PRO A 21 2.47 23.54 -3.12
N ALA A 22 1.33 23.70 -3.79
CA ALA A 22 0.03 23.38 -3.22
C ALA A 22 -0.17 21.86 -3.04
N GLY A 23 0.23 21.05 -4.02
CA GLY A 23 0.18 19.58 -3.93
C GLY A 23 1.15 19.05 -2.89
N GLN A 24 2.35 19.62 -2.79
CA GLN A 24 3.31 19.23 -1.75
C GLN A 24 2.81 19.55 -0.34
N GLU A 25 2.14 20.69 -0.15
CA GLU A 25 1.50 21.03 1.13
C GLU A 25 0.36 20.05 1.46
N LYS A 26 -0.43 19.61 0.46
CA LYS A 26 -1.44 18.58 0.66
C LYS A 26 -0.83 17.25 1.09
N LEU A 27 0.27 16.82 0.45
CA LEU A 27 1.01 15.62 0.87
C LEU A 27 1.48 15.74 2.32
N LYS A 28 2.08 16.88 2.67
CA LYS A 28 2.54 17.18 4.04
C LYS A 28 1.42 17.13 5.08
N GLN A 29 0.18 17.40 4.70
CA GLN A 29 -0.98 17.35 5.59
C GLN A 29 -1.71 16.01 5.59
N SER A 30 -1.36 15.11 4.67
CA SER A 30 -2.02 13.83 4.49
C SER A 30 -1.48 12.76 5.44
N THR A 31 -2.37 11.85 5.84
CA THR A 31 -2.04 10.64 6.59
C THR A 31 -2.29 9.40 5.75
N ALA A 32 -1.29 8.53 5.61
CA ALA A 32 -1.44 7.23 4.96
C ALA A 32 -1.32 6.08 5.97
N LEU A 33 -2.23 5.12 5.91
CA LEU A 33 -2.15 3.86 6.65
C LEU A 33 -1.63 2.76 5.74
N ILE A 34 -0.59 2.06 6.17
CA ILE A 34 0.02 0.95 5.45
C ILE A 34 -0.15 -0.31 6.30
N VAL A 35 -0.97 -1.25 5.82
CA VAL A 35 -1.24 -2.53 6.48
C VAL A 35 -0.37 -3.60 5.87
N GLY A 36 0.64 -4.06 6.62
CA GLY A 36 1.68 -4.97 6.16
C GLY A 36 2.90 -4.21 5.63
N LEU A 37 4.06 -4.47 6.23
CA LEU A 37 5.36 -3.86 5.89
C LEU A 37 6.31 -4.89 5.29
N GLY A 38 5.72 -5.85 4.57
CA GLY A 38 6.40 -6.89 3.82
C GLY A 38 6.93 -6.40 2.47
N GLY A 39 6.91 -7.28 1.46
CA GLY A 39 7.49 -6.98 0.13
C GLY A 39 6.77 -5.87 -0.63
N LEU A 40 5.50 -5.61 -0.32
CA LEU A 40 4.71 -4.53 -0.93
C LEU A 40 4.76 -3.24 -0.10
N GLY A 41 4.57 -3.34 1.21
CA GLY A 41 4.58 -2.19 2.10
C GLY A 41 5.96 -1.55 2.26
N SER A 42 7.04 -2.33 2.17
CA SER A 42 8.42 -1.82 2.21
C SER A 42 8.67 -0.76 1.13
N PRO A 43 8.54 -1.06 -0.19
CA PRO A 43 8.72 -0.03 -1.22
C PRO A 43 7.65 1.07 -1.18
N ALA A 44 6.40 0.75 -0.86
CA ALA A 44 5.34 1.76 -0.78
C ALA A 44 5.64 2.83 0.28
N SER A 45 6.00 2.39 1.48
CA SER A 45 6.34 3.30 2.59
C SER A 45 7.58 4.14 2.32
N LEU A 46 8.61 3.57 1.68
CA LEU A 46 9.81 4.31 1.27
C LEU A 46 9.46 5.49 0.35
N TYR A 47 8.64 5.24 -0.68
CA TYR A 47 8.26 6.29 -1.63
C TYR A 47 7.31 7.31 -1.02
N LEU A 48 6.36 6.91 -0.18
CA LEU A 48 5.47 7.86 0.51
C LEU A 48 6.25 8.76 1.48
N ALA A 49 7.21 8.19 2.22
CA ALA A 49 8.09 8.99 3.08
C ALA A 49 8.97 9.93 2.26
N ALA A 50 9.59 9.47 1.17
CA ALA A 50 10.40 10.31 0.29
C ALA A 50 9.59 11.40 -0.41
N ALA A 51 8.31 11.14 -0.71
CA ALA A 51 7.36 12.11 -1.27
C ALA A 51 6.89 13.15 -0.24
N GLY A 52 7.16 12.96 1.06
CA GLY A 52 6.77 13.91 2.09
C GLY A 52 5.30 13.82 2.49
N VAL A 53 4.71 12.61 2.45
CA VAL A 53 3.42 12.37 3.11
C VAL A 53 3.58 12.65 4.60
N GLY A 54 2.75 13.53 5.16
CA GLY A 54 2.90 14.06 6.52
C GLY A 54 3.04 13.01 7.60
N THR A 55 2.07 12.09 7.65
CA THR A 55 2.04 11.02 8.65
C THR A 55 1.87 9.65 7.99
N LEU A 56 2.71 8.69 8.39
CA LEU A 56 2.62 7.29 7.99
C LEU A 56 2.28 6.43 9.21
N LEU A 57 1.11 5.79 9.18
CA LEU A 57 0.71 4.75 10.14
C LEU A 57 1.18 3.40 9.59
N LEU A 58 2.13 2.76 10.29
CA LEU A 58 2.87 1.60 9.83
C LEU A 58 2.43 0.37 10.65
N ALA A 59 1.54 -0.45 10.11
CA ALA A 59 1.00 -1.60 10.82
C ALA A 59 1.59 -2.92 10.34
N ASP A 60 2.23 -3.66 11.23
CA ASP A 60 2.72 -5.01 10.99
C ASP A 60 2.95 -5.70 12.36
N ASP A 61 2.45 -6.93 12.52
CA ASP A 61 2.59 -7.76 13.72
C ASP A 61 3.80 -8.71 13.68
N ASP A 62 4.48 -8.81 12.55
CA ASP A 62 5.60 -9.72 12.40
C ASP A 62 6.93 -9.13 12.88
N ARG A 63 7.83 -10.04 13.23
CA ARG A 63 9.26 -9.79 13.32
C ARG A 63 9.96 -10.08 11.99
N LEU A 64 11.07 -9.39 11.74
CA LEU A 64 11.86 -9.59 10.54
C LEU A 64 12.56 -10.96 10.56
N HIS A 65 12.43 -11.71 9.48
CA HIS A 65 13.14 -12.98 9.28
C HIS A 65 14.11 -12.88 8.09
N VAL A 66 15.24 -13.61 8.12
CA VAL A 66 16.26 -13.55 7.06
C VAL A 66 15.71 -13.85 5.66
N THR A 67 14.75 -14.78 5.56
CA THR A 67 14.08 -15.14 4.28
C THR A 67 13.22 -14.01 3.70
N ASN A 68 12.98 -12.95 4.47
CA ASN A 68 12.26 -11.77 4.01
C ASN A 68 13.15 -10.81 3.20
N LEU A 69 14.45 -10.79 3.48
CA LEU A 69 15.39 -9.78 2.96
C LEU A 69 15.54 -9.80 1.44
N GLN A 70 15.22 -10.91 0.77
CA GLN A 70 15.24 -10.98 -0.71
C GLN A 70 14.23 -10.06 -1.40
N ARG A 71 13.20 -9.58 -0.67
CA ARG A 71 12.16 -8.69 -1.21
C ARG A 71 11.76 -7.52 -0.32
N GLN A 72 12.14 -7.54 0.96
CA GLN A 72 11.81 -6.48 1.93
C GLN A 72 12.98 -5.51 2.07
N ILE A 73 13.10 -4.63 1.08
CA ILE A 73 14.26 -3.73 0.89
C ILE A 73 14.41 -2.63 1.96
N LEU A 74 13.38 -2.44 2.79
CA LEU A 74 13.41 -1.48 3.89
C LEU A 74 14.40 -1.87 4.99
N TYR A 75 14.73 -3.17 5.11
CA TYR A 75 15.48 -3.71 6.25
C TYR A 75 16.89 -4.19 5.87
N ARG A 76 17.70 -4.51 6.89
CA ARG A 76 19.07 -5.03 6.77
C ARG A 76 19.23 -6.35 7.51
N SER A 77 20.30 -7.09 7.22
CA SER A 77 20.62 -8.35 7.91
C SER A 77 20.85 -8.17 9.42
N SER A 78 21.30 -6.98 9.85
CA SER A 78 21.43 -6.60 11.25
C SER A 78 20.10 -6.50 12.00
N ASP A 79 19.00 -6.40 11.27
CA ASP A 79 17.69 -6.05 11.82
C ASP A 79 16.85 -7.30 12.16
N VAL A 80 17.37 -8.50 11.88
CA VAL A 80 16.66 -9.78 12.06
C VAL A 80 16.18 -9.94 13.51
N SER A 81 15.00 -10.52 13.66
CA SER A 81 14.26 -10.71 14.92
C SER A 81 13.63 -9.44 15.52
N GLN A 82 13.92 -8.25 14.99
CA GLN A 82 13.25 -7.03 15.43
C GLN A 82 11.87 -6.87 14.79
N SER A 83 11.01 -6.07 15.41
CA SER A 83 9.66 -5.77 14.91
C SER A 83 9.73 -5.01 13.58
N LYS A 84 8.97 -5.47 12.57
CA LYS A 84 8.95 -4.82 11.26
C LYS A 84 8.40 -3.39 11.35
N ALA A 85 7.34 -3.17 12.11
CA ALA A 85 6.75 -1.83 12.28
C ALA A 85 7.70 -0.86 12.98
N ALA A 86 8.40 -1.29 14.04
CA ALA A 86 9.39 -0.46 14.72
C ALA A 86 10.59 -0.14 13.81
N LEU A 87 11.12 -1.14 13.11
CA LEU A 87 12.21 -0.95 12.14
C LEU A 87 11.79 0.00 11.02
N ALA A 88 10.61 -0.19 10.44
CA ALA A 88 10.11 0.65 9.37
C ALA A 88 10.06 2.12 9.81
N LYS A 89 9.51 2.39 11.00
CA LYS A 89 9.52 3.74 11.58
C LYS A 89 10.94 4.31 11.63
N HIS A 90 11.90 3.58 12.20
CA HIS A 90 13.28 4.04 12.32
C HIS A 90 13.91 4.34 10.95
N GLN A 91 13.77 3.42 9.99
CA GLN A 91 14.36 3.56 8.65
C GLN A 91 13.72 4.71 7.86
N LEU A 92 12.41 4.91 7.96
CA LEU A 92 11.71 6.00 7.27
C LEU A 92 12.00 7.36 7.90
N GLN A 93 12.15 7.43 9.23
CA GLN A 93 12.62 8.64 9.91
C GLN A 93 14.05 9.02 9.48
N ALA A 94 14.93 8.02 9.30
CA ALA A 94 16.28 8.27 8.77
C ALA A 94 16.26 8.75 7.31
N LEU A 95 15.34 8.25 6.49
CA LEU A 95 15.15 8.69 5.10
C LEU A 95 14.61 10.13 5.02
N ASN A 96 13.56 10.42 5.78
CA ASN A 96 12.93 11.72 5.79
C ASN A 96 12.46 12.12 7.20
N PRO A 97 13.25 12.89 7.96
CA PRO A 97 12.91 13.30 9.33
C PRO A 97 11.75 14.31 9.40
N MET A 98 11.27 14.81 8.26
CA MET A 98 10.11 15.71 8.19
C MET A 98 8.78 14.94 8.19
N VAL A 99 8.82 13.62 8.03
CA VAL A 99 7.64 12.75 8.01
C VAL A 99 7.46 12.08 9.36
N GLU A 100 6.25 12.19 9.92
CA GLU A 100 5.89 11.49 11.14
C GLU A 100 5.61 10.02 10.82
N SER A 101 6.42 9.11 11.37
CA SER A 101 6.20 7.67 11.24
C SER A 101 5.73 7.08 12.58
N ILE A 102 4.55 6.45 12.58
CA ILE A 102 3.94 5.84 13.77
C ILE A 102 3.88 4.33 13.58
N ALA A 103 4.64 3.59 14.39
CA ALA A 103 4.64 2.13 14.39
C ALA A 103 3.42 1.60 15.17
N LEU A 104 2.66 0.70 14.53
CA LEU A 104 1.58 -0.07 15.11
C LEU A 104 2.01 -1.55 15.11
N GLU A 105 2.70 -1.96 16.17
CA GLU A 105 3.30 -3.30 16.33
C GLU A 105 2.27 -4.37 16.74
N GLN A 106 1.12 -4.38 16.05
CA GLN A 106 0.03 -5.29 16.33
C GLN A 106 -0.78 -5.53 15.07
N ARG A 107 -1.50 -6.65 15.04
CA ARG A 107 -2.44 -6.94 13.96
C ARG A 107 -3.63 -6.01 14.09
N LEU A 108 -3.93 -5.26 13.03
CA LEU A 108 -5.10 -4.39 13.03
C LEU A 108 -6.37 -5.21 12.83
N GLN A 109 -7.20 -5.25 13.87
CA GLN A 109 -8.50 -5.93 13.86
C GLN A 109 -9.51 -5.12 14.68
N GLY A 110 -10.81 -5.36 14.43
CA GLY A 110 -11.91 -4.76 15.18
C GLY A 110 -11.81 -3.24 15.30
N GLU A 111 -12.03 -2.71 16.49
CA GLU A 111 -12.02 -1.26 16.77
C GLU A 111 -10.66 -0.60 16.53
N VAL A 112 -9.55 -1.34 16.68
CA VAL A 112 -8.21 -0.81 16.44
C VAL A 112 -8.03 -0.51 14.95
N LEU A 113 -8.46 -1.44 14.09
CA LEU A 113 -8.47 -1.23 12.64
C LEU A 113 -9.36 -0.05 12.25
N GLN A 114 -10.59 -0.01 12.77
CA GLN A 114 -11.53 1.07 12.46
C GLN A 114 -10.96 2.45 12.82
N ARG A 115 -10.37 2.60 14.01
CA ARG A 115 -9.74 3.85 14.44
C ARG A 115 -8.55 4.24 13.55
N ALA A 116 -7.72 3.27 13.15
CA ALA A 116 -6.60 3.53 12.26
C ALA A 116 -7.07 4.00 10.87
N VAL A 117 -8.10 3.35 10.31
CA VAL A 117 -8.70 3.72 9.02
C VAL A 117 -9.34 5.11 9.07
N GLN A 118 -10.06 5.44 10.14
CA GLN A 118 -10.70 6.75 10.29
C GLN A 118 -9.67 7.90 10.31
N ARG A 119 -8.50 7.68 10.93
CA ARG A 119 -7.40 8.66 10.99
C ARG A 119 -6.66 8.86 9.66
N ALA A 120 -6.76 7.92 8.73
CA ALA A 120 -6.03 7.98 7.47
C ALA A 120 -6.86 8.61 6.34
N ASP A 121 -6.19 9.30 5.44
CA ASP A 121 -6.78 9.82 4.19
C ASP A 121 -6.71 8.77 3.08
N LEU A 122 -5.70 7.90 3.13
CA LEU A 122 -5.49 6.80 2.18
C LEU A 122 -5.03 5.54 2.91
N ILE A 123 -5.61 4.41 2.54
CA ILE A 123 -5.25 3.10 3.09
C ILE A 123 -4.57 2.28 1.99
N LEU A 124 -3.42 1.69 2.32
CA LEU A 124 -2.70 0.73 1.49
C LEU A 124 -2.78 -0.64 2.17
N ASP A 125 -3.52 -1.56 1.55
CA ASP A 125 -3.47 -2.97 1.91
C ASP A 125 -2.30 -3.64 1.20
N CYS A 126 -1.27 -3.91 1.98
CA CYS A 126 -0.05 -4.62 1.60
C CYS A 126 0.06 -5.97 2.34
N SER A 127 -1.05 -6.46 2.91
CA SER A 127 -1.12 -7.72 3.63
C SER A 127 -1.03 -8.91 2.67
N ASP A 128 -0.57 -10.04 3.20
CA ASP A 128 -0.31 -11.27 2.43
C ASP A 128 -1.42 -12.33 2.57
N ASN A 129 -2.52 -12.01 3.26
CA ASN A 129 -3.61 -12.91 3.56
C ASN A 129 -4.98 -12.28 3.27
N MET A 130 -5.95 -13.14 2.91
CA MET A 130 -7.26 -12.72 2.45
C MET A 130 -8.13 -12.14 3.59
N GLU A 131 -8.04 -12.73 4.78
CA GLU A 131 -8.80 -12.30 5.97
C GLU A 131 -8.55 -10.82 6.30
N THR A 132 -7.27 -10.42 6.37
CA THR A 132 -6.89 -9.02 6.64
C THR A 132 -7.40 -8.11 5.53
N ARG A 133 -7.30 -8.54 4.28
CA ARG A 133 -7.77 -7.77 3.13
C ARG A 133 -9.27 -7.52 3.14
N HIS A 134 -10.07 -8.53 3.51
CA HIS A 134 -11.51 -8.38 3.69
C HIS A 134 -11.84 -7.42 4.84
N ALA A 135 -11.17 -7.57 5.98
CA ALA A 135 -11.36 -6.70 7.14
C ALA A 135 -11.04 -5.24 6.82
N VAL A 136 -9.90 -4.99 6.14
CA VAL A 136 -9.49 -3.64 5.72
C VAL A 136 -10.48 -3.06 4.70
N ASN A 137 -10.91 -3.85 3.71
CA ASN A 137 -11.93 -3.42 2.75
C ASN A 137 -13.24 -3.00 3.44
N ALA A 138 -13.76 -3.84 4.34
CA ALA A 138 -14.98 -3.54 5.07
C ALA A 138 -14.85 -2.26 5.91
N ALA A 139 -13.72 -2.10 6.61
CA ALA A 139 -13.45 -0.89 7.41
C ALA A 139 -13.35 0.37 6.53
N CYS A 140 -12.72 0.29 5.36
CA CYS A 140 -12.62 1.42 4.44
C CYS A 140 -14.01 1.84 3.92
N ILE A 141 -14.84 0.88 3.50
CA ILE A 141 -16.22 1.14 3.03
C ILE A 141 -17.03 1.83 4.14
N GLN A 142 -16.99 1.28 5.35
CA GLN A 142 -17.73 1.84 6.49
C GLN A 142 -17.30 3.28 6.81
N ALA A 143 -16.00 3.58 6.66
CA ALA A 143 -15.44 4.89 6.94
C ALA A 143 -15.47 5.85 5.73
N GLY A 144 -15.91 5.40 4.56
CA GLY A 144 -15.85 6.19 3.33
C GLY A 144 -14.42 6.60 2.95
N LYS A 145 -13.45 5.69 3.09
CA LYS A 145 -12.03 5.96 2.80
C LYS A 145 -11.54 5.23 1.54
N PRO A 146 -10.64 5.84 0.76
CA PRO A 146 -10.03 5.17 -0.38
C PRO A 146 -9.03 4.09 0.07
N LEU A 147 -9.00 3.00 -0.68
CA LEU A 147 -8.19 1.82 -0.46
C LEU A 147 -7.42 1.48 -1.74
N ILE A 148 -6.11 1.29 -1.60
CA ILE A 148 -5.26 0.66 -2.61
C ILE A 148 -4.86 -0.71 -2.08
N SER A 149 -5.33 -1.79 -2.70
CA SER A 149 -4.99 -3.16 -2.32
C SER A 149 -4.04 -3.77 -3.35
N GLY A 150 -2.89 -4.26 -2.88
CA GLY A 150 -1.88 -4.92 -3.70
C GLY A 150 -1.67 -6.37 -3.28
N SER A 151 -1.49 -7.28 -4.24
CA SER A 151 -1.05 -8.67 -4.00
C SER A 151 0.02 -9.07 -5.00
N ALA A 152 0.89 -10.00 -4.60
CA ALA A 152 1.87 -10.60 -5.49
C ALA A 152 2.09 -12.08 -5.13
N VAL A 153 1.93 -12.96 -6.12
CA VAL A 153 2.09 -14.41 -5.98
C VAL A 153 2.94 -14.93 -7.14
N GLY A 154 4.06 -15.58 -6.83
CA GLY A 154 5.02 -16.04 -7.83
C GLY A 154 5.58 -14.89 -8.67
N PHE A 155 5.12 -14.81 -9.92
CA PHE A 155 5.52 -13.80 -10.91
C PHE A 155 4.39 -12.83 -11.28
N SER A 156 3.23 -12.96 -10.65
CA SER A 156 2.05 -12.16 -10.96
C SER A 156 1.74 -11.21 -9.83
N GLY A 157 1.37 -9.98 -10.20
CA GLY A 157 0.97 -8.93 -9.28
C GLY A 157 -0.41 -8.39 -9.65
N GLN A 158 -1.16 -7.97 -8.64
CA GLN A 158 -2.45 -7.30 -8.80
C GLN A 158 -2.46 -6.04 -7.97
N LEU A 159 -3.07 -5.00 -8.53
CA LEU A 159 -3.29 -3.72 -7.86
C LEU A 159 -4.73 -3.27 -8.13
N LEU A 160 -5.44 -2.95 -7.07
CA LEU A 160 -6.83 -2.49 -7.08
C LEU A 160 -6.89 -1.14 -6.38
N VAL A 161 -7.51 -0.16 -7.04
CA VAL A 161 -7.85 1.13 -6.44
C VAL A 161 -9.36 1.15 -6.23
N ILE A 162 -9.78 1.35 -4.99
CA ILE A 162 -11.18 1.32 -4.55
C ILE A 162 -11.43 2.63 -3.81
N GLU A 163 -12.30 3.48 -4.34
CA GLU A 163 -12.54 4.81 -3.79
C GLU A 163 -14.03 5.09 -3.55
N PRO A 164 -14.37 5.91 -2.55
CA PRO A 164 -15.73 6.43 -2.37
C PRO A 164 -16.20 7.17 -3.63
N PRO A 165 -17.51 7.13 -3.97
CA PRO A 165 -18.61 6.47 -3.26
C PRO A 165 -18.74 4.97 -3.59
N TYR A 166 -17.66 4.30 -4.01
CA TYR A 166 -17.62 2.88 -4.36
C TYR A 166 -18.56 2.52 -5.51
N ALA A 167 -18.78 3.45 -6.43
CA ALA A 167 -19.70 3.29 -7.57
C ALA A 167 -19.35 2.09 -8.46
N HIS A 168 -18.11 1.63 -8.40
CA HIS A 168 -17.63 0.51 -9.20
C HIS A 168 -17.44 -0.80 -8.43
N GLY A 169 -17.91 -0.85 -7.17
CA GLY A 169 -17.77 -2.00 -6.29
C GLY A 169 -16.57 -1.89 -5.35
N CYS A 170 -16.34 -2.96 -4.59
CA CYS A 170 -15.28 -3.07 -3.61
C CYS A 170 -14.50 -4.38 -3.77
N TYR A 171 -13.50 -4.62 -2.92
CA TYR A 171 -12.72 -5.86 -2.97
C TYR A 171 -13.62 -7.09 -2.86
N ALA A 172 -14.56 -7.10 -1.90
CA ALA A 172 -15.49 -8.21 -1.69
C ALA A 172 -16.49 -8.42 -2.85
N CYS A 173 -16.73 -7.41 -3.69
CA CYS A 173 -17.54 -7.56 -4.89
C CYS A 173 -16.82 -8.38 -5.97
N LEU A 174 -15.49 -8.28 -6.04
CA LEU A 174 -14.67 -9.03 -7.00
C LEU A 174 -14.24 -10.39 -6.44
N TYR A 175 -13.94 -10.46 -5.14
CA TYR A 175 -13.52 -11.67 -4.45
C TYR A 175 -14.39 -11.88 -3.20
N PRO A 176 -15.51 -12.62 -3.28
CA PRO A 176 -16.33 -12.93 -2.11
C PRO A 176 -15.61 -13.85 -1.11
N GLU A 177 -15.87 -13.69 0.20
CA GLU A 177 -15.21 -14.43 1.31
C GLU A 177 -15.30 -15.97 1.19
N GLN A 178 -16.28 -16.47 0.43
CA GLN A 178 -16.54 -17.91 0.25
C GLN A 178 -15.53 -18.61 -0.68
N THR A 179 -14.52 -17.88 -1.18
CA THR A 179 -13.53 -18.38 -2.14
C THR A 179 -12.12 -18.18 -1.58
N GLU A 180 -11.64 -19.13 -0.77
CA GLU A 180 -10.21 -19.20 -0.44
C GLU A 180 -9.44 -19.77 -1.64
N PRO A 181 -8.55 -19.00 -2.31
CA PRO A 181 -7.68 -19.57 -3.33
C PRO A 181 -6.69 -20.55 -2.66
N GLN A 182 -6.52 -21.74 -3.27
CA GLN A 182 -5.60 -22.79 -2.77
C GLN A 182 -4.13 -22.34 -2.63
N ARG A 183 -3.76 -21.16 -3.14
CA ARG A 183 -2.40 -20.58 -3.07
C ARG A 183 -2.49 -19.11 -2.64
N ASN A 184 -1.71 -18.75 -1.62
CA ASN A 184 -1.53 -17.36 -1.20
C ASN A 184 -0.07 -16.93 -1.33
N CYS A 185 0.21 -15.63 -1.14
CA CYS A 185 1.55 -15.06 -1.30
C CYS A 185 2.60 -15.77 -0.42
N ARG A 186 2.16 -16.31 0.72
CA ARG A 186 3.01 -17.00 1.70
C ARG A 186 3.33 -18.44 1.32
N THR A 187 2.41 -19.15 0.67
CA THR A 187 2.57 -20.58 0.33
C THR A 187 3.14 -20.84 -1.06
N ALA A 188 3.06 -19.88 -1.98
CA ALA A 188 3.48 -20.07 -3.37
C ALA A 188 4.87 -19.50 -3.72
N GLY A 189 5.49 -18.74 -2.81
CA GLY A 189 6.75 -18.02 -3.06
C GLY A 189 6.55 -16.73 -3.89
N VAL A 190 7.47 -15.77 -3.77
CA VAL A 190 7.40 -14.46 -4.45
C VAL A 190 8.81 -14.01 -4.87
N LEU A 191 8.96 -13.55 -6.12
CA LEU A 191 10.18 -12.94 -6.62
C LEU A 191 10.19 -11.43 -6.32
N GLY A 192 11.28 -10.91 -5.74
CA GLY A 192 11.43 -9.49 -5.37
C GLY A 192 11.19 -8.52 -6.54
N PRO A 193 11.96 -8.57 -7.63
CA PRO A 193 11.59 -7.89 -8.87
C PRO A 193 10.48 -8.70 -9.53
N GLY A 194 9.23 -8.20 -9.48
CA GLY A 194 8.10 -8.84 -10.15
C GLY A 194 8.44 -9.13 -11.61
N GLY A 195 8.67 -10.41 -11.93
CA GLY A 195 9.12 -10.81 -13.25
C GLY A 195 8.06 -10.52 -14.32
N ARG A 196 8.50 -10.55 -15.59
CA ARG A 196 7.80 -10.13 -16.83
C ARG A 196 6.38 -10.66 -17.12
N ARG A 197 5.72 -11.39 -16.21
CA ARG A 197 4.42 -12.03 -16.48
C ARG A 197 3.32 -11.51 -15.56
N HIS A 198 2.82 -10.33 -15.94
CA HIS A 198 1.50 -9.79 -15.61
C HIS A 198 1.39 -9.07 -14.26
N TRP A 199 1.56 -7.75 -14.31
CA TRP A 199 0.92 -6.84 -13.36
C TRP A 199 -0.44 -6.46 -13.94
N HIS A 200 -1.51 -6.75 -13.22
CA HIS A 200 -2.85 -6.28 -13.57
C HIS A 200 -3.24 -5.14 -12.64
N ALA A 201 -3.25 -3.92 -13.19
CA ALA A 201 -4.00 -2.83 -12.59
C ALA A 201 -5.45 -2.96 -13.06
N ALA A 202 -6.36 -3.13 -12.11
CA ALA A 202 -7.79 -3.09 -12.38
C ALA A 202 -8.39 -1.96 -11.54
N SER A 203 -9.01 -0.99 -12.19
CA SER A 203 -10.09 -0.25 -11.56
C SER A 203 -11.32 -1.15 -11.61
N ALA A 204 -12.01 -1.31 -10.49
CA ALA A 204 -13.35 -1.87 -10.56
C ALA A 204 -14.16 -0.95 -11.49
N GLY A 205 -14.95 -1.51 -12.40
CA GLY A 205 -15.77 -0.74 -13.35
C GLY A 205 -16.96 -1.59 -13.74
N SER A 206 -18.16 -1.03 -13.69
CA SER A 206 -19.39 -1.70 -14.08
C SER A 206 -19.71 -1.38 -15.55
N ASP A 207 -19.50 -2.32 -16.47
CA ASP A 207 -20.06 -2.21 -17.81
C ASP A 207 -21.56 -2.54 -17.75
N LYS A 208 -22.43 -1.57 -18.06
CA LYS A 208 -23.90 -1.70 -17.90
C LYS A 208 -24.59 -2.55 -18.97
N ASN A 209 -23.84 -3.18 -19.88
CA ASN A 209 -24.38 -4.00 -20.98
C ASN A 209 -24.09 -5.51 -20.88
N ALA A 210 -23.45 -5.97 -19.80
CA ALA A 210 -23.37 -7.39 -19.48
C ALA A 210 -24.09 -7.59 -18.14
N GLY A 211 -24.92 -8.62 -18.01
CA GLY A 211 -25.66 -8.93 -16.77
C GLY A 211 -24.76 -9.40 -15.61
N GLY A 212 -23.79 -8.58 -15.21
CA GLY A 212 -22.75 -8.82 -14.22
C GLY A 212 -21.61 -7.80 -14.38
N PRO A 213 -20.76 -7.58 -13.37
CA PRO A 213 -19.67 -6.59 -13.44
C PRO A 213 -18.68 -6.97 -14.55
N ALA A 214 -18.68 -6.23 -15.66
CA ALA A 214 -17.70 -6.42 -16.73
C ALA A 214 -16.47 -5.54 -16.48
N PHE A 215 -15.33 -6.19 -16.26
CA PHE A 215 -14.04 -5.56 -15.98
C PHE A 215 -13.37 -5.06 -17.26
N ARG A 216 -12.97 -3.78 -17.30
CA ARG A 216 -11.97 -3.30 -18.26
C ARG A 216 -10.57 -3.65 -17.76
N HIS A 217 -9.99 -4.73 -18.26
CA HIS A 217 -8.55 -4.96 -18.10
C HIS A 217 -7.76 -3.99 -18.97
N GLN A 218 -7.11 -2.99 -18.37
CA GLN A 218 -6.00 -2.31 -19.04
C GLN A 218 -4.74 -3.17 -18.88
N ARG A 219 -4.36 -3.90 -19.94
CA ARG A 219 -3.02 -4.48 -20.06
C ARG A 219 -2.03 -3.35 -20.35
N GLN A 220 -1.29 -2.89 -19.35
CA GLN A 220 -0.10 -2.10 -19.61
C GLN A 220 1.08 -3.06 -19.89
N THR A 221 1.28 -3.40 -21.17
CA THR A 221 2.56 -3.96 -21.62
C THR A 221 3.51 -2.81 -21.89
N ALA A 222 4.38 -2.48 -20.93
CA ALA A 222 5.54 -1.63 -21.19
C ALA A 222 6.54 -2.41 -22.06
N ALA A 223 6.43 -2.27 -23.38
CA ALA A 223 7.41 -2.80 -24.32
C ALA A 223 8.57 -1.81 -24.45
N VAL A 224 9.65 -2.01 -23.70
CA VAL A 224 10.94 -1.40 -24.04
C VAL A 224 11.56 -2.28 -25.14
N ARG A 225 11.44 -1.84 -26.39
CA ARG A 225 12.18 -2.42 -27.52
C ARG A 225 13.66 -2.11 -27.31
N ARG A 226 14.50 -3.14 -27.47
CA ARG A 226 15.96 -2.99 -27.55
C ARG A 226 16.35 -2.18 -28.77
#